data_AF-A0AAJ1TST2-F1
#
_entry.id   AF-A0AAJ1TST2-F1
#
_cell.length_a   1.000
_cell.length_b   1.000
_cell.length_c   1.000
_cell.angle_alpha   90.00
_cell.angle_beta   90.00
_cell.angle_gamma   90.00
#
_symmetry.space_group_name_H-M   'P 1'
#
loop_
_entity.id
_entity.type
_entity.pdbx_description
1 polymer ?
#
loop_
_entity_poly.entity_id
_entity_poly.type
_entity_poly.pdbx_seq_one_letter_code
_entity_poly.pdbx_strand_id
1 'polypeptide(L)'
;MKLEGDQIPPAVSGHLPATWQGREAGFECSVIPFSDLAETYPETDFGGPWACAYAFYFATFPACAGTWIAIAAGLRLTGGIAFDPQEDKLLTAEAAIRYAHDTVASIARLEAQFSRNTSL
;
A
#
# COMPACT_ATOMS: atom_id res chain seq x y z
N MET A 1 -24.67 5.93 -2.65
CA MET A 1 -24.53 5.72 -4.09
C MET A 1 -23.56 4.56 -4.26
N LYS A 2 -24.03 3.36 -4.61
CA LYS A 2 -23.16 2.22 -4.96
C LYS A 2 -22.61 2.51 -6.35
N LEU A 3 -21.30 2.53 -6.51
CA LEU A 3 -20.71 2.56 -7.85
C LEU A 3 -20.85 1.16 -8.44
N GLU A 4 -21.48 1.07 -9.61
CA GLU A 4 -21.48 -0.15 -10.40
C GLU A 4 -20.09 -0.35 -11.03
N GLY A 5 -19.69 -1.60 -11.30
CA GLY A 5 -18.31 -1.98 -11.63
C GLY A 5 -17.73 -1.29 -12.88
N ASP A 6 -18.59 -0.71 -13.71
CA ASP A 6 -18.35 0.06 -14.93
C ASP A 6 -18.01 1.54 -14.69
N GLN A 7 -18.11 2.03 -13.44
CA GLN A 7 -17.66 3.38 -13.04
C GLN A 7 -16.29 3.38 -12.34
N ILE A 8 -15.69 2.20 -12.13
CA ILE A 8 -14.34 2.06 -11.61
C ILE A 8 -13.37 2.30 -12.79
N PRO A 9 -12.42 3.26 -12.70
CA PRO A 9 -11.44 3.45 -13.75
C PRO A 9 -10.74 2.12 -14.06
N PRO A 10 -10.48 1.77 -15.33
CA PRO A 10 -9.63 0.62 -15.66
C PRO A 10 -8.19 0.96 -15.28
N ALA A 11 -7.89 0.89 -13.99
CA ALA A 11 -6.58 1.11 -13.43
C ALA A 11 -6.02 -0.24 -13.02
N VAL A 12 -4.94 -0.64 -13.70
CA VAL A 12 -3.91 -1.61 -13.29
C VAL A 12 -4.32 -2.54 -12.14
N SER A 13 -5.16 -3.53 -12.48
CA SER A 13 -5.40 -4.67 -11.61
C SER A 13 -4.41 -5.78 -11.97
N GLY A 14 -3.85 -6.42 -10.96
CA GLY A 14 -2.81 -7.43 -11.08
C GLY A 14 -1.41 -6.88 -10.81
N HIS A 15 -0.42 -7.58 -11.33
CA HIS A 15 0.98 -7.33 -10.99
C HIS A 15 1.49 -6.00 -11.55
N LEU A 16 2.00 -5.15 -10.66
CA LEU A 16 2.71 -3.93 -10.98
C LEU A 16 4.22 -4.18 -10.87
N PRO A 17 4.94 -4.35 -12.00
CA PRO A 17 6.36 -4.63 -11.96
C PRO A 17 7.13 -3.39 -11.50
N ALA A 18 8.06 -3.59 -10.57
CA ALA A 18 8.98 -2.56 -10.12
C ALA A 18 10.33 -3.17 -9.77
N THR A 19 11.37 -2.34 -9.82
CA THR A 19 12.72 -2.72 -9.41
C THR A 19 13.26 -1.73 -8.39
N TRP A 20 13.89 -2.23 -7.34
CA TRP A 20 14.55 -1.42 -6.32
C TRP A 20 15.95 -1.97 -6.06
N GLN A 21 16.97 -1.15 -6.28
CA GLN A 21 18.39 -1.55 -6.15
C GLN A 21 18.74 -2.83 -6.93
N GLY A 22 18.19 -2.98 -8.13
CA GLY A 22 18.40 -4.15 -8.99
C GLY A 22 17.64 -5.41 -8.57
N ARG A 23 16.79 -5.33 -7.55
CA ARG A 23 15.94 -6.44 -7.07
C ARG A 23 14.50 -6.23 -7.51
N GLU A 24 13.78 -7.32 -7.72
CA GLU A 24 12.33 -7.28 -7.94
C GLU A 24 11.65 -6.68 -6.71
N ALA A 25 10.81 -5.66 -6.94
CA ALA A 25 10.05 -4.94 -5.92
C ALA A 25 8.59 -4.71 -6.37
N GLY A 26 8.12 -5.52 -7.34
CA GLY A 26 6.76 -5.48 -7.82
C GLY A 26 5.77 -5.95 -6.75
N PHE A 27 4.53 -5.51 -6.90
CA PHE A 27 3.43 -5.80 -5.97
C PHE A 27 2.13 -5.94 -6.75
N GLU A 28 1.12 -6.58 -6.16
CA GLU A 28 -0.20 -6.67 -6.76
C GLU A 28 -1.04 -5.48 -6.34
N CYS A 29 -1.88 -5.00 -7.25
CA CYS A 29 -2.91 -4.01 -6.97
C CYS A 29 -4.27 -4.53 -7.46
N SER A 30 -5.32 -4.23 -6.73
CA SER A 30 -6.69 -4.41 -7.19
C SER A 30 -7.53 -3.21 -6.77
N VAL A 31 -8.56 -2.91 -7.55
CA VAL A 31 -9.52 -1.86 -7.20
C VAL A 31 -10.82 -2.53 -6.78
N ILE A 32 -11.26 -2.25 -5.56
CA ILE A 32 -12.50 -2.80 -5.00
C ILE A 32 -13.50 -1.67 -4.71
N PRO A 33 -14.81 -1.94 -4.77
CA PRO A 33 -15.81 -1.03 -4.25
C PRO A 33 -15.49 -0.66 -2.80
N PHE A 34 -15.63 0.61 -2.42
CA PHE A 34 -15.35 1.03 -1.05
C PHE A 34 -16.29 0.35 -0.02
N SER A 35 -17.51 -0.04 -0.44
CA SER A 35 -18.43 -0.81 0.40
C SER A 35 -17.80 -2.09 0.93
N ASP A 36 -17.03 -2.79 0.11
CA ASP A 36 -16.47 -4.09 0.47
C ASP A 36 -15.40 -3.92 1.58
N LEU A 37 -14.63 -2.82 1.52
CA LEU A 37 -13.70 -2.44 2.58
C LEU A 37 -14.44 -2.05 3.87
N ALA A 38 -15.45 -1.19 3.76
CA ALA A 38 -16.22 -0.71 4.91
C ALA A 38 -17.00 -1.84 5.60
N GLU A 39 -17.50 -2.82 4.86
CA GLU A 39 -18.13 -4.03 5.41
C GLU A 39 -17.12 -4.92 6.14
N THR A 40 -15.86 -4.96 5.67
CA THR A 40 -14.78 -5.72 6.32
C THR A 40 -14.30 -5.05 7.61
N TYR A 41 -14.30 -3.72 7.65
CA TYR A 41 -13.84 -2.91 8.79
C TYR A 41 -14.93 -1.93 9.25
N PRO A 42 -16.04 -2.42 9.84
CA PRO A 42 -17.23 -1.60 10.12
C PRO A 42 -17.01 -0.53 11.20
N GLU A 43 -16.02 -0.71 12.07
CA GLU A 43 -15.71 0.21 13.17
C GLU A 43 -14.71 1.31 12.76
N THR A 44 -14.12 1.21 11.56
CA THR A 44 -13.12 2.18 11.09
C THR A 44 -13.81 3.35 10.39
N ASP A 45 -13.66 4.56 10.92
CA ASP A 45 -14.07 5.79 10.25
C ASP A 45 -13.01 6.20 9.22
N PHE A 46 -13.19 5.76 7.97
CA PHE A 46 -12.35 6.16 6.84
C PHE A 46 -12.58 7.62 6.41
N GLY A 47 -13.59 8.33 6.95
CA GLY A 47 -14.01 9.63 6.44
C GLY A 47 -14.40 9.60 4.96
N GLY A 48 -14.66 10.79 4.40
CA GLY A 48 -14.80 11.02 2.95
C GLY A 48 -15.96 10.28 2.23
N PRO A 49 -16.36 10.74 1.02
CA PRO A 49 -17.31 10.03 0.17
C PRO A 49 -16.57 9.09 -0.80
N TRP A 50 -15.80 8.12 -0.28
CA TRP A 50 -14.94 7.29 -1.12
C TRP A 50 -15.72 6.39 -2.07
N ALA A 51 -15.22 6.32 -3.31
CA ALA A 51 -15.80 5.55 -4.39
C ALA A 51 -15.31 4.09 -4.39
N CYS A 52 -14.01 3.93 -4.26
CA CYS A 52 -13.30 2.66 -4.32
C CYS A 52 -12.10 2.69 -3.38
N ALA A 53 -11.53 1.52 -3.11
CA ALA A 53 -10.25 1.36 -2.46
C ALA A 53 -9.28 0.65 -3.40
N TYR A 54 -8.02 1.08 -3.39
CA TYR A 54 -6.92 0.36 -4.02
C TYR A 54 -6.32 -0.58 -2.97
N ALA A 55 -6.51 -1.88 -3.14
CA ALA A 55 -5.95 -2.91 -2.29
C ALA A 55 -4.61 -3.38 -2.84
N PHE A 56 -3.55 -3.25 -2.04
CA PHE A 56 -2.19 -3.60 -2.40
C PHE A 56 -1.76 -4.88 -1.69
N TYR A 57 -1.07 -5.78 -2.40
CA TYR A 57 -0.54 -7.01 -1.82
C TYR A 57 0.94 -7.20 -2.17
N PHE A 58 1.72 -7.64 -1.19
CA PHE A 58 3.14 -7.92 -1.34
C PHE A 58 3.55 -9.11 -0.48
N ALA A 59 4.64 -9.77 -0.85
CA ALA A 59 5.15 -10.96 -0.14
C ALA A 59 6.63 -10.87 0.25
N THR A 60 7.33 -9.81 -0.16
CA THR A 60 8.77 -9.62 0.09
C THR A 60 9.06 -8.25 0.66
N PHE A 61 10.20 -8.08 1.34
CA PHE A 61 10.61 -6.77 1.82
C PHE A 61 10.75 -5.72 0.70
N PRO A 62 11.41 -6.01 -0.45
CA PRO A 62 11.42 -5.08 -1.56
C PRO A 62 10.03 -4.70 -2.07
N ALA A 63 9.11 -5.67 -2.18
CA ALA A 63 7.73 -5.41 -2.59
C ALA A 63 6.95 -4.57 -1.58
N CYS A 64 7.23 -4.74 -0.27
CA CYS A 64 6.69 -3.88 0.79
C CYS A 64 7.15 -2.41 0.61
N ALA A 65 8.45 -2.19 0.36
CA ALA A 65 8.96 -0.86 0.04
C ALA A 65 8.30 -0.28 -1.21
N GLY A 66 8.21 -1.06 -2.30
CA GLY A 66 7.56 -0.65 -3.54
C GLY A 66 6.10 -0.25 -3.33
N THR A 67 5.36 -1.04 -2.55
CA THR A 67 3.96 -0.80 -2.21
C THR A 67 3.79 0.52 -1.47
N TRP A 68 4.52 0.76 -0.39
CA TRP A 68 4.37 1.99 0.40
C TRP A 68 4.81 3.25 -0.35
N ILE A 69 5.81 3.13 -1.23
CA ILE A 69 6.20 4.24 -2.13
C ILE A 69 5.07 4.54 -3.12
N ALA A 70 4.46 3.51 -3.72
CA ALA A 70 3.36 3.69 -4.66
C ALA A 70 2.11 4.27 -3.99
N ILE A 71 1.77 3.81 -2.78
CA ILE A 71 0.70 4.38 -1.96
C ILE A 71 0.97 5.87 -1.70
N ALA A 72 2.15 6.21 -1.17
CA ALA A 72 2.50 7.60 -0.87
C ALA A 72 2.42 8.53 -2.09
N ALA A 73 2.88 8.05 -3.26
CA ALA A 73 2.76 8.78 -4.51
C ALA A 73 1.30 8.93 -4.95
N GLY A 74 0.51 7.85 -4.90
CA GLY A 74 -0.91 7.84 -5.26
C GLY A 74 -1.74 8.79 -4.39
N LEU A 75 -1.51 8.80 -3.07
CA LEU A 75 -2.19 9.71 -2.15
C LEU A 75 -1.90 11.17 -2.47
N ARG A 76 -0.65 11.50 -2.80
CA ARG A 76 -0.26 12.87 -3.15
C ARG A 76 -0.90 13.37 -4.45
N LEU A 77 -1.22 12.46 -5.37
CA LEU A 77 -1.91 12.78 -6.62
C LEU A 77 -3.43 12.87 -6.47
N THR A 78 -4.01 12.07 -5.57
CA THR A 78 -5.47 11.89 -5.48
C THR A 78 -6.12 12.60 -4.28
N GLY A 79 -5.34 12.95 -3.25
CA GLY A 79 -5.87 13.50 -2.00
C GLY A 79 -6.63 12.49 -1.14
N GLY A 80 -6.48 11.18 -1.41
CA GLY A 80 -7.07 10.12 -0.60
C GLY A 80 -6.35 9.88 0.74
N ILE A 81 -6.72 8.79 1.40
CA ILE A 81 -6.05 8.27 2.59
C ILE A 81 -5.58 6.84 2.37
N ALA A 82 -4.59 6.39 3.13
CA ALA A 82 -4.22 4.98 3.21
C ALA A 82 -4.69 4.37 4.52
N PHE A 83 -5.06 3.09 4.46
CA PHE A 83 -5.36 2.28 5.63
C PHE A 83 -4.37 1.12 5.70
N ASP A 84 -3.69 0.99 6.84
CA ASP A 84 -2.89 -0.18 7.18
C ASP A 84 -3.70 -1.07 8.13
N PRO A 85 -4.23 -2.22 7.65
CA PRO A 85 -5.01 -3.11 8.50
C PRO A 85 -4.16 -3.90 9.51
N GLN A 86 -2.83 -3.98 9.34
CA GLN A 86 -1.95 -4.67 10.28
C GLN A 86 -1.65 -3.81 11.52
N GLU A 87 -1.56 -2.50 11.32
CA GLU A 87 -1.33 -1.54 12.40
C GLU A 87 -2.59 -0.80 12.87
N ASP A 88 -3.73 -1.04 12.20
CA ASP A 88 -5.00 -0.31 12.38
C ASP A 88 -4.82 1.21 12.29
N LYS A 89 -4.19 1.67 11.19
CA LYS A 89 -3.81 3.08 11.01
C LYS A 89 -4.37 3.67 9.74
N LEU A 90 -4.93 4.87 9.86
CA LEU A 90 -5.23 5.75 8.74
C LEU A 90 -4.12 6.79 8.57
N LEU A 91 -3.65 6.95 7.34
CA LEU A 91 -2.52 7.81 7.01
C LEU A 91 -2.94 8.86 5.98
N THR A 92 -2.63 10.13 6.27
CA THR A 92 -2.65 11.19 5.26
C THR A 92 -1.49 11.00 4.27
N ALA A 93 -1.49 11.76 3.17
CA ALA A 93 -0.39 11.75 2.22
C ALA A 93 0.98 12.01 2.88
N GLU A 94 1.11 13.02 3.75
CA GLU A 94 2.37 13.29 4.45
C GLU A 94 2.78 12.16 5.40
N ALA A 95 1.80 11.56 6.08
CA ALA A 95 2.07 10.44 6.98
C ALA A 95 2.51 9.19 6.21
N ALA A 96 1.89 8.89 5.06
CA ALA A 96 2.26 7.79 4.19
C ALA A 96 3.66 7.97 3.58
N ILE A 97 4.04 9.21 3.22
CA ILE A 97 5.42 9.49 2.76
C ILE A 97 6.44 9.16 3.85
N ARG A 98 6.19 9.59 5.10
CA ARG A 98 7.07 9.25 6.22
C ARG A 98 7.11 7.73 6.45
N TYR A 99 5.95 7.09 6.44
CA TYR A 99 5.82 5.64 6.60
C TYR A 99 6.62 4.87 5.53
N ALA A 100 6.58 5.31 4.28
CA ALA A 100 7.37 4.70 3.20
C ALA A 100 8.89 4.86 3.44
N HIS A 101 9.34 6.02 3.89
CA HIS A 101 10.75 6.22 4.26
C HIS A 101 11.18 5.32 5.42
N ASP A 102 10.36 5.24 6.47
CA ASP A 102 10.63 4.41 7.64
C ASP A 102 10.64 2.91 7.28
N THR A 103 9.74 2.49 6.39
CA THR A 103 9.70 1.12 5.84
C THR A 103 11.00 0.79 5.11
N VAL A 104 11.44 1.66 4.20
CA VAL A 104 12.70 1.49 3.46
C VAL A 104 13.90 1.39 4.41
N ALA A 105 13.98 2.27 5.41
CA ALA A 105 15.06 2.26 6.39
C ALA A 105 15.04 0.99 7.26
N SER A 106 13.85 0.54 7.67
CA SER A 106 13.66 -0.66 8.49
C SER A 106 14.05 -1.92 7.74
N ILE A 107 13.68 -2.04 6.46
CA ILE A 107 14.07 -3.16 5.61
C ILE A 107 15.60 -3.24 5.50
N ALA A 108 16.27 -2.13 5.20
CA ALA A 108 17.73 -2.10 5.10
C ALA A 108 18.39 -2.55 6.41
N ARG A 109 17.85 -2.13 7.56
CA ARG A 109 18.33 -2.56 8.88
C ARG A 109 18.13 -4.05 9.12
N LEU A 110 16.94 -4.59 8.81
CA LEU A 110 16.61 -6.01 8.98
C LEU A 110 17.52 -6.88 8.12
N GLU A 111 17.70 -6.54 6.84
CA GLU A 111 18.57 -7.28 5.92
C GLU A 111 20.03 -7.30 6.38
N ALA A 112 20.52 -6.17 6.93
CA ALA A 112 21.86 -6.10 7.52
C ALA A 112 21.99 -6.92 8.81
N GLN A 113 20.91 -7.15 9.55
CA GLN A 113 20.91 -8.04 10.72
C GLN A 113 20.94 -9.51 10.30
N PHE A 114 20.11 -9.90 9.32
CA PHE A 114 20.09 -11.28 8.82
C PHE A 114 21.42 -11.68 8.20
N SER A 115 22.04 -10.82 7.38
CA SER A 115 23.34 -11.09 6.77
C SER A 115 24.46 -11.32 7.79
N ARG A 116 24.40 -10.63 8.93
CA ARG A 116 25.37 -10.80 10.03
C ARG A 116 25.16 -12.11 10.79
N ASN A 117 23.92 -12.54 10.95
CA ASN A 117 23.59 -13.74 11.72
C ASN A 117 23.79 -15.05 10.94
N THR A 118 23.81 -15.01 9.61
CA THR A 118 24.07 -16.17 8.74
C THR A 118 25.56 -16.37 8.39
N SER A 119 26.45 -15.51 8.89
CA SER A 119 27.91 -15.58 8.65
C SER A 119 28.68 -16.29 9.76
N LEU A 120 28.02 -17.17 10.54
CA LEU A 120 28.60 -18.06 11.56
C LEU A 120 28.56 -19.51 11.07
#